data_AF-A0A433BMY4-F1
#
_entry.id   AF-A0A433BMY4-F1
#
_cell.length_a   1.000
_cell.length_b   1.000
_cell.length_c   1.000
_cell.angle_alpha   90.00
_cell.angle_beta   90.00
_cell.angle_gamma   90.00
#
_symmetry.space_group_name_H-M   'P 1'
#
loop_
_entity.id
_entity.type
_entity.pdbx_description
1 polymer ?
#
loop_
_entity_poly.entity_id
_entity_poly.type
_entity_poly.pdbx_seq_one_letter_code
_entity_poly.pdbx_strand_id
1 'polypeptide(L)' 'MAKSTVTTTITSGTVEGFTEAGVHRWRSIPYGRPPIGPLRWRAPQPAESWLGIRECHEFRHCAYQERKYTMV' A
#
# COMPACT_ATOMS: atom_id res chain seq x y z
N MET A 1 20.90 -12.60 -4.70
CA MET A 1 20.81 -12.26 -3.26
C MET A 1 19.44 -12.65 -2.76
N ALA A 2 19.35 -13.29 -1.60
CA ALA A 2 18.07 -13.78 -1.07
C ALA A 2 17.17 -12.60 -0.63
N LYS A 3 15.86 -12.77 -0.77
CA LYS A 3 14.85 -11.84 -0.26
C LYS A 3 14.86 -11.89 1.26
N SER A 4 15.01 -10.74 1.94
CA SER A 4 14.91 -10.62 3.40
C SER A 4 13.82 -9.63 3.79
N THR A 5 13.23 -9.77 4.98
CA THR A 5 12.22 -8.83 5.49
C THR A 5 12.87 -7.57 6.06
N VAL A 6 12.16 -6.44 5.99
CA VAL A 6 12.60 -5.16 6.56
C VAL A 6 11.40 -4.38 7.09
N THR A 7 11.50 -3.86 8.30
CA THR A 7 10.39 -3.17 9.00
C THR A 7 10.71 -1.71 9.22
N THR A 8 9.71 -0.83 9.08
CA THR A 8 9.83 0.59 9.40
C THR A 8 8.52 1.16 9.93
N THR A 9 8.61 2.26 10.69
CA THR A 9 7.47 2.94 11.31
C THR A 9 7.14 4.21 10.53
N ILE A 10 5.87 4.38 10.18
CA ILE A 10 5.32 5.58 9.55
C ILE A 10 4.22 6.19 10.42
N THR A 11 3.70 7.35 10.04
CA THR A 11 2.67 8.08 10.81
C THR A 11 1.43 7.24 11.13
N SER A 12 1.03 6.34 10.23
CA SER A 12 -0.18 5.51 10.37
C SER A 12 0.06 4.15 11.05
N GLY A 13 1.32 3.77 11.33
CA GLY A 13 1.64 2.49 11.95
C GLY A 13 2.95 1.87 11.43
N THR A 14 3.17 0.60 11.74
CA THR A 14 4.38 -0.13 11.33
C THR A 14 4.13 -0.94 10.06
N VAL A 15 5.05 -0.89 9.10
CA VAL A 15 5.01 -1.65 7.85
C VAL A 15 6.20 -2.58 7.72
N GLU A 16 5.96 -3.78 7.19
CA GLU A 16 7.01 -4.72 6.80
C GLU A 16 7.03 -4.85 5.28
N GLY A 17 8.22 -4.74 4.70
CA GLY A 17 8.50 -4.96 3.30
C GLY A 17 9.66 -5.93 3.16
N PHE A 18 10.38 -5.83 2.04
CA PHE A 18 11.50 -6.72 1.76
C PHE A 18 12.67 -6.02 1.08
N THR A 19 13.85 -6.61 1.25
CA THR A 19 15.06 -6.23 0.54
C THR A 19 15.34 -7.23 -0.56
N GLU A 20 15.55 -6.75 -1.78
CA GLU A 20 15.94 -7.57 -2.93
C GLU A 20 16.90 -6.77 -3.81
N ALA A 21 17.99 -7.42 -4.25
CA ALA A 21 19.03 -6.80 -5.07
C ALA A 21 19.58 -5.48 -4.47
N GLY A 22 19.74 -5.43 -3.14
CA GLY A 22 20.25 -4.25 -2.43
C GLY A 22 19.27 -3.10 -2.28
N VAL A 23 17.99 -3.29 -2.66
CA VAL A 23 16.95 -2.25 -2.59
C VAL A 23 15.86 -2.66 -1.62
N HIS A 24 15.52 -1.77 -0.68
CA HIS A 24 14.36 -1.93 0.19
C HIS A 24 13.07 -1.55 -0.55
N ARG A 25 12.03 -2.37 -0.43
CA ARG A 25 10.76 -2.20 -1.14
C ARG A 25 9.59 -2.45 -0.19
N TRP A 26 8.64 -1.53 -0.22
CA TRP A 26 7.33 -1.67 0.41
C TRP A 26 6.26 -1.36 -0.64
N ARG A 27 5.26 -2.23 -0.75
CA ARG A 27 4.19 -2.16 -1.76
C ARG A 27 2.83 -2.05 -1.06
N SER A 28 1.94 -1.25 -1.65
CA SER A 28 0.55 -1.10 -1.20
C SER A 28 0.36 -0.55 0.22
N ILE A 29 1.23 0.38 0.65
CA ILE A 29 1.04 1.14 1.90
C ILE A 29 -0.19 2.06 1.74
N PRO A 30 -1.19 2.01 2.64
CA PRO A 30 -2.31 2.93 2.61
C PRO A 30 -1.85 4.37 2.90
N TYR A 31 -2.18 5.30 2.00
CA TYR A 31 -1.89 6.72 2.17
C TYR A 31 -3.15 7.59 2.35
N GLY A 32 -4.33 7.01 2.11
CA GLY A 32 -5.61 7.65 2.32
C GLY A 32 -6.70 6.63 2.60
N ARG A 33 -7.84 7.08 3.13
CA ARG A 33 -9.02 6.23 3.30
C ARG A 33 -9.57 5.80 1.93
N PRO A 34 -10.09 4.57 1.80
CA PRO A 34 -10.71 4.11 0.56
C PRO A 34 -11.81 5.08 0.08
N PRO A 35 -11.74 5.62 -1.15
CA PRO A 35 -12.69 6.62 -1.65
C PRO A 35 -14.00 5.98 -2.14
N ILE A 36 -14.64 5.20 -1.27
CA ILE A 36 -15.86 4.42 -1.54
C ILE A 36 -17.03 4.92 -0.68
N GLY A 37 -18.25 4.56 -1.07
CA GLY A 37 -19.46 4.96 -0.34
C GLY A 37 -19.57 6.48 -0.19
N PRO A 38 -19.80 7.01 1.03
CA PRO A 38 -19.89 8.45 1.29
C PRO A 38 -18.64 9.27 0.93
N LEU A 39 -17.47 8.63 0.79
CA LEU A 39 -16.21 9.29 0.43
C LEU A 39 -16.02 9.42 -1.09
N ARG A 40 -16.90 8.82 -1.89
CA ARG A 40 -16.82 8.95 -3.35
C ARG A 40 -17.07 10.41 -3.75
N TRP A 41 -16.27 10.91 -4.69
CA TRP A 41 -16.31 12.30 -5.18
C TRP A 41 -16.04 13.36 -4.11
N ARG A 42 -15.29 12.99 -3.07
CA ARG A 42 -14.81 13.91 -2.03
C ARG A 42 -13.28 13.99 -2.06
N ALA A 43 -12.73 15.01 -1.41
CA ALA A 43 -11.30 15.12 -1.20
C ALA A 43 -10.76 13.90 -0.43
N PRO A 44 -9.55 13.41 -0.74
CA PRO A 44 -8.91 12.32 0.00
C PRO A 44 -8.85 12.61 1.49
N GLN A 45 -9.17 11.61 2.30
CA GLN A 45 -9.07 11.69 3.76
C GLN A 45 -7.82 10.92 4.22
N PRO A 46 -7.14 11.34 5.30
CA PRO A 46 -5.95 10.65 5.83
C PRO A 46 -6.20 9.17 6.09
N ALA A 47 -5.19 8.32 5.87
CA ALA A 47 -5.29 6.89 6.14
C ALA A 47 -5.63 6.60 7.61
N GLU A 48 -6.47 5.60 7.84
CA GLU A 48 -6.73 5.09 9.20
C GLU A 48 -5.47 4.42 9.73
N SER A 49 -5.12 4.73 10.99
CA SER A 49 -3.98 4.08 11.65
C SER A 49 -4.32 2.64 12.01
N TRP A 50 -3.31 1.78 12.09
CA TRP A 50 -3.47 0.39 12.50
C TRP A 50 -2.51 0.02 13.62
N LEU A 51 -2.88 -1.04 14.36
CA LEU A 51 -2.03 -1.68 15.34
C LEU A 51 -1.25 -2.84 14.70
N GLY A 52 -0.07 -3.13 15.26
CA GLY A 52 0.79 -4.21 14.79
C GLY A 52 1.53 -3.88 13.48
N ILE A 53 2.02 -4.93 12.82
CA ILE A 53 2.81 -4.85 11.60
C ILE A 53 1.91 -5.12 10.39
N ARG A 54 1.93 -4.21 9.40
CA ARG A 54 1.24 -4.40 8.13
C ARG A 54 2.20 -4.90 7.05
N GLU A 55 1.90 -6.08 6.52
CA GLU A 55 2.64 -6.68 5.41
C GLU A 55 2.43 -5.91 4.08
N CYS A 56 3.53 -5.46 3.51
CA CYS A 56 3.63 -4.63 2.32
C CYS A 56 4.56 -5.27 1.27
N HIS A 57 4.42 -6.57 1.04
CA HIS A 57 5.26 -7.36 0.12
C HIS A 57 4.77 -7.33 -1.34
N GLU A 58 3.48 -7.06 -1.56
CA GLU A 58 2.81 -7.26 -2.84
C GLU A 58 1.95 -6.06 -3.26
N PHE A 59 1.72 -5.94 -4.57
CA PHE A 59 0.72 -5.01 -5.09
C PHE A 59 -0.68 -5.55 -4.81
N ARG A 60 -1.57 -4.68 -4.32
CA ARG A 60 -2.98 -4.99 -4.08
C ARG A 60 -3.83 -4.39 -5.19
N HIS A 61 -4.97 -3.80 -4.85
CA HIS A 61 -5.94 -3.30 -5.81
C HIS A 61 -5.43 -2.05 -6.54
N CYS A 62 -5.67 -2.00 -7.85
CA CYS A 62 -5.60 -0.77 -8.63
C CYS A 62 -6.95 -0.03 -8.58
N ALA A 63 -6.93 1.26 -8.93
CA ALA A 63 -8.16 2.03 -9.10
C ALA A 63 -9.00 1.47 -10.25
N TYR A 64 -10.31 1.72 -10.20
CA TYR A 64 -11.21 1.33 -11.26
C TYR A 64 -10.83 2.02 -12.57
N GLN A 65 -10.70 1.25 -13.64
CA GLN A 65 -10.35 1.72 -14.98
C GLN A 65 -11.00 0.81 -16.03
N GLU A 66 -11.27 1.36 -17.22
CA GLU A 66 -11.78 0.57 -18.34
C GLU A 66 -10.75 -0.45 -18.82
N ARG A 67 -11.20 -1.67 -19.07
CA ARG A 67 -10.33 -2.79 -19.50
C ARG A 67 -9.60 -2.54 -20.83
N LYS A 68 -10.09 -1.60 -21.64
CA LYS A 68 -9.47 -1.19 -22.91
C LYS A 68 -8.00 -0.74 -22.73
N TYR A 69 -7.64 -0.28 -21.53
CA TYR A 69 -6.30 0.23 -21.21
C TYR A 69 -5.51 -0.70 -20.27
N THR A 70 -6.01 -1.89 -19.93
CA THR A 70 -5.39 -2.82 -18.97
C THR A 70 -5.12 -4.22 -19.51
N MET A 71 -5.26 -4.46 -20.81
CA MET A 71 -4.88 -5.75 -21.39
C MET A 71 -3.36 -5.90 -21.35
N VAL A 72 -2.88 -6.56 -20.30
CA VAL A 72 -1.64 -7.33 -20.23
C VAL A 72 -2.03 -8.77 -19.95
#